data_AF-A0A970M061-F1
#
_entry.id   AF-A0A970M061-F1
#
_cell.length_a   1.000
_cell.length_b   1.000
_cell.length_c   1.000
_cell.angle_alpha   90.00
_cell.angle_beta   90.00
_cell.angle_gamma   90.00
#
_symmetry.space_group_name_H-M   'P 1'
#
loop_
_entity.id
_entity.type
_entity.pdbx_description
1 polymer ?
#
loop_
_entity_poly.entity_id
_entity_poly.type
_entity_poly.pdbx_seq_one_letter_code
_entity_poly.pdbx_strand_id
1 'polypeptide(L)'
;MRSPKRLAEIRKLPCVRCGNPDSQAAHSNSAKHGKGRSIKASDEFTIPLCAICHAAFDQYKLGNRAESEAMFERWLVKTELMMRRNEDVF
;
A
#
# COMPACT_ATOMS: atom_id res chain seq x y z
N MET A 1 0.26 11.97 -7.74
CA MET A 1 -0.92 12.05 -8.63
C MET A 1 -2.03 11.14 -8.11
N ARG A 2 -3.31 11.48 -8.32
CA ARG A 2 -4.45 10.61 -7.95
C ARG A 2 -4.86 9.74 -9.16
N SER A 3 -5.16 8.46 -8.95
CA SER A 3 -5.57 7.50 -9.98
C SER A 3 -6.62 6.51 -9.43
N PRO A 4 -7.92 6.77 -9.66
CA PRO A 4 -8.98 5.88 -9.22
C PRO A 4 -8.85 4.45 -9.77
N LYS A 5 -8.39 4.32 -11.03
CA LYS A 5 -8.13 3.02 -11.68
C LYS A 5 -7.11 2.19 -10.89
N ARG A 6 -5.94 2.78 -10.60
CA ARG A 6 -4.87 2.13 -9.84
C ARG A 6 -5.35 1.68 -8.45
N LEU A 7 -6.13 2.52 -7.77
CA LEU A 7 -6.68 2.17 -6.47
C LEU A 7 -7.71 1.04 -6.53
N ALA A 8 -8.50 0.96 -7.61
CA ALA A 8 -9.44 -0.13 -7.82
C ALA A 8 -8.70 -1.45 -8.06
N GLU A 9 -7.59 -1.43 -8.79
CA GLU A 9 -6.74 -2.61 -9.03
C GLU A 9 -6.06 -3.09 -7.75
N ILE A 10 -5.50 -2.18 -6.94
CA ILE A 10 -4.91 -2.55 -5.64
C ILE A 10 -5.91 -3.29 -4.75
N ARG A 11 -7.15 -2.80 -4.64
CA ARG A 11 -8.16 -3.40 -3.74
C ARG A 11 -8.53 -4.84 -4.11
N LYS A 12 -8.20 -5.29 -5.33
CA LYS A 12 -8.40 -6.66 -5.78
C LYS A 12 -7.22 -7.58 -5.43
N LEU A 13 -6.08 -7.02 -5.02
CA LEU A 13 -4.91 -7.81 -4.63
C LEU A 13 -5.05 -8.26 -3.17
N PRO A 14 -4.50 -9.43 -2.79
CA PRO A 14 -4.48 -9.84 -1.40
C PRO A 14 -3.57 -8.93 -0.57
N CYS A 15 -3.83 -8.86 0.73
CA CYS A 15 -3.01 -8.15 1.69
C CYS A 15 -1.54 -8.56 1.55
N VAL A 16 -0.67 -7.62 1.21
CA VAL A 16 0.74 -7.88 0.90
C VAL A 16 1.51 -8.46 2.09
N ARG A 17 1.03 -8.19 3.31
CA ARG A 17 1.59 -8.68 4.58
C ARG A 17 1.10 -10.08 4.95
N CYS A 18 -0.21 -10.30 5.01
CA CYS A 18 -0.78 -11.53 5.60
C CYS A 18 -1.58 -12.41 4.63
N GLY A 19 -1.75 -11.98 3.38
CA GLY A 19 -2.45 -12.77 2.35
C GLY A 19 -3.97 -12.75 2.41
N ASN A 20 -4.59 -12.04 3.37
CA ASN A 20 -6.04 -11.89 3.42
C ASN A 20 -6.57 -11.33 2.07
N PRO A 21 -7.59 -11.97 1.45
CA PRO A 21 -8.07 -11.59 0.13
C PRO A 21 -8.74 -10.21 0.08
N ASP A 22 -9.32 -9.77 1.20
CA ASP A 22 -10.05 -8.51 1.30
C ASP A 22 -9.11 -7.38 1.73
N SER A 23 -8.56 -6.68 0.73
CA SER A 23 -7.62 -5.58 0.95
C SER A 23 -8.23 -4.20 0.69
N GLN A 24 -7.63 -3.22 1.35
CA GLN A 24 -7.83 -1.80 1.10
C GLN A 24 -6.57 -1.22 0.47
N ALA A 25 -6.75 -0.12 -0.26
CA ALA A 25 -5.65 0.71 -0.74
C ALA A 25 -5.07 1.54 0.41
N ALA A 26 -3.90 1.14 0.90
CA ALA A 26 -3.17 1.81 1.97
C ALA A 26 -2.08 2.73 1.38
N HIS A 27 -2.19 4.03 1.63
CA HIS A 27 -1.23 5.04 1.18
C HIS A 27 0.05 5.02 2.03
N SER A 28 1.19 5.39 1.44
CA SER A 28 2.41 5.63 2.20
C SER A 28 2.22 6.63 3.34
N ASN A 29 2.93 6.35 4.45
CA ASN A 29 3.04 7.24 5.60
C ASN A 29 4.21 8.24 5.51
N SER A 30 5.03 8.19 4.45
CA SER A 30 6.20 9.06 4.29
C SER A 30 5.86 10.38 3.58
N ALA A 31 6.40 11.50 4.10
CA ALA A 31 6.30 12.81 3.46
C ALA A 31 6.99 12.83 2.07
N LYS A 32 8.02 12.00 1.87
CA LYS A 32 8.73 11.83 0.59
C LYS A 32 7.79 11.44 -0.56
N HIS A 33 6.67 10.78 -0.23
CA HIS A 33 5.67 10.30 -1.19
C HIS A 33 4.50 11.29 -1.38
N GLY A 34 4.66 12.52 -0.88
CA GLY A 34 3.66 13.59 -0.97
C GLY A 34 2.60 13.56 0.14
N LYS A 35 2.83 12.82 1.25
CA LYS A 35 1.94 12.89 2.42
C LYS A 35 2.08 14.25 3.12
N GLY A 36 0.95 14.83 3.50
CA GLY A 36 0.89 16.09 4.26
C GLY A 36 -0.28 16.12 5.22
N ARG A 37 -0.43 17.22 5.96
CA ARG A 37 -1.60 17.42 6.83
C ARG A 37 -2.87 17.44 5.97
N SER A 38 -3.78 16.50 6.24
CA SER A 38 -5.01 16.28 5.45
C SER A 38 -4.78 15.93 3.97
N ILE A 39 -3.56 15.56 3.59
CA ILE A 39 -3.19 15.18 2.22
C ILE A 39 -2.66 13.76 2.23
N LYS A 40 -3.28 12.90 1.43
CA LYS A 40 -2.80 11.53 1.19
C LYS A 40 -1.59 11.57 0.26
N ALA A 41 -0.66 10.62 0.45
CA ALA A 41 0.41 10.39 -0.50
C ALA A 41 -0.12 10.13 -1.92
N SER A 42 0.77 10.24 -2.92
CA SER A 42 0.47 9.89 -4.30
C SER A 42 -0.08 8.45 -4.41
N ASP A 43 -1.03 8.22 -5.32
CA ASP A 43 -1.62 6.89 -5.50
C ASP A 43 -0.60 5.87 -6.05
N GLU A 44 0.52 6.33 -6.62
CA GLU A 44 1.66 5.47 -6.98
C GLU A 44 2.31 4.78 -5.76
N PHE A 45 2.20 5.39 -4.58
CA PHE A 45 2.74 4.85 -3.33
C PHE A 45 1.62 4.28 -2.48
N THR A 46 0.98 3.23 -3.00
CA THR A 46 -0.13 2.54 -2.35
C THR A 46 0.09 1.04 -2.38
N ILE A 47 -0.27 0.35 -1.31
CA ILE A 47 -0.16 -1.12 -1.16
C ILE A 47 -1.49 -1.74 -0.73
N PRO A 48 -1.75 -3.03 -1.04
CA PRO A 48 -2.94 -3.73 -0.56
C PRO A 48 -2.72 -4.21 0.88
N LEU A 49 -3.52 -3.72 1.83
CA LEU A 49 -3.53 -4.21 3.21
C LEU A 49 -4.97 -4.49 3.67
N CYS A 50 -5.20 -5.59 4.37
CA CYS A 50 -6.49 -5.81 5.04
C CYS A 50 -6.68 -4.80 6.17
N ALA A 51 -7.92 -4.58 6.60
CA ALA A 51 -8.26 -3.55 7.60
C ALA A 51 -7.41 -3.63 8.88
N ILE A 52 -7.09 -4.84 9.36
CA ILE A 52 -6.27 -5.06 10.56
C ILE A 52 -4.82 -4.63 10.32
N CYS A 53 -4.21 -5.08 9.22
CA CYS A 53 -2.81 -4.74 8.90
C CYS A 53 -2.68 -3.26 8.54
N HIS A 54 -3.67 -2.69 7.86
CA HIS A 54 -3.73 -1.29 7.48
C HIS A 54 -3.73 -0.38 8.72
N ALA A 55 -4.62 -0.65 9.68
CA ALA A 55 -4.66 0.10 10.93
C ALA A 55 -3.35 -0.01 11.72
N ALA A 56 -2.73 -1.21 11.77
CA ALA A 56 -1.46 -1.39 12.45
C ALA A 56 -0.31 -0.64 11.76
N PHE A 57 -0.30 -0.59 10.43
CA PHE A 57 0.68 0.16 9.64
C PHE A 57 0.52 1.67 9.85
N ASP A 58 -0.70 2.21 9.76
CA ASP A 58 -0.99 3.63 9.93
C ASP A 58 -0.64 4.16 11.33
N GLN A 59 -0.77 3.29 12.33
CA GLN A 59 -0.49 3.61 13.72
C GLN A 59 0.96 3.30 14.12
N TYR A 60 1.83 2.90 13.18
CA TYR A 60 3.22 2.49 13.45
C TYR A 60 3.32 1.41 14.55
N LYS A 61 2.37 0.47 14.58
CA LYS A 61 2.35 -0.66 15.54
C LYS A 61 3.19 -1.85 15.08
N LEU A 62 3.73 -1.79 13.87
CA LEU A 62 4.53 -2.86 13.25
C LEU A 62 6.06 -2.61 13.35
N GLY A 63 6.47 -1.52 14.00
CA GLY A 63 7.85 -1.10 14.15
C GLY A 63 7.96 0.42 14.33
N ASN A 64 9.17 0.93 14.47
CA ASN A 64 9.43 2.36 14.47
C ASN A 64 9.24 2.98 13.06
N ARG A 65 9.38 4.31 12.93
CA ARG A 65 9.18 5.00 11.65
C ARG A 65 10.12 4.51 10.55
N ALA A 66 11.40 4.32 10.84
CA ALA A 66 12.38 3.87 9.86
C ALA A 66 12.11 2.42 9.41
N GLU A 67 11.75 1.54 10.35
CA GLU A 67 11.33 0.17 10.05
C GLU A 67 10.05 0.15 9.20
N SER A 68 9.10 1.03 9.50
CA SER A 68 7.87 1.18 8.73
C SER A 68 8.13 1.67 7.31
N GLU A 69 9.06 2.60 7.09
CA GLU A 69 9.48 3.03 5.75
C GLU A 69 10.10 1.86 4.97
N ALA A 70 11.09 1.17 5.55
CA ALA A 70 11.75 0.03 4.90
C ALA A 70 10.79 -1.13 4.61
N MET A 71 9.82 -1.38 5.51
CA MET A 71 8.78 -2.39 5.30
C MET A 71 7.84 -2.00 4.16
N PHE A 72 7.44 -0.72 4.10
CA PHE A 72 6.60 -0.20 3.03
C PHE A 72 7.29 -0.32 1.66
N GLU A 73 8.57 0.01 1.55
CA GLU A 73 9.33 -0.11 0.29
C GLU A 73 9.32 -1.55 -0.25
N ARG A 74 9.58 -2.54 0.63
CA ARG A 74 9.51 -3.97 0.25
C ARG A 74 8.11 -4.37 -0.22
N TRP A 75 7.08 -3.89 0.47
CA TRP A 75 5.69 -4.17 0.10
C TRP A 75 5.26 -3.48 -1.19
N LEU A 76 5.78 -2.29 -1.46
CA LEU A 76 5.51 -1.58 -2.70
C LEU A 76 6.08 -2.35 -3.89
N VAL A 77 7.33 -2.80 -3.82
CA VAL A 77 7.93 -3.65 -4.87
C VAL A 77 7.09 -4.89 -5.13
N LYS A 78 6.66 -5.59 -4.06
CA LYS A 78 5.78 -6.76 -4.20
C LYS A 78 4.42 -6.40 -4.81
N THR A 79 3.88 -5.22 -4.49
CA THR A 79 2.62 -4.73 -5.06
C THR A 79 2.74 -4.48 -6.56
N GLU A 80 3.81 -3.81 -7.01
CA GLU A 80 4.04 -3.55 -8.43
C GLU A 80 4.24 -4.85 -9.23
N LEU A 81 4.91 -5.85 -8.65
CA LEU A 81 5.04 -7.18 -9.25
C LEU A 81 3.69 -7.90 -9.37
N MET A 82 2.85 -7.82 -8.33
CA MET A 82 1.49 -8.39 -8.37
C MET A 82 0.61 -7.70 -9.42
N MET A 83 0.72 -6.37 -9.55
CA MET A 83 -0.02 -5.60 -10.54
C MET A 83 0.38 -5.98 -11.96
N ARG A 84 1.69 -6.02 -12.26
CA ARG A 84 2.20 -6.44 -13.57
C ARG A 84 1.72 -7.85 -13.93
N ARG A 85 1.83 -8.80 -12.99
CA ARG A 85 1.37 -10.18 -13.24
C ARG A 85 -0.13 -10.27 -13.47
N ASN A 86 -0.93 -9.39 -12.87
CA ASN A 86 -2.36 -9.31 -13.14
C ASN A 86 -2.66 -8.77 -14.53
N GLU A 87 -1.83 -7.87 -15.07
CA GLU A 87 -1.96 -7.39 -16.45
C GLU A 87 -1.66 -8.51 -17.45
N ASP A 88 -0.66 -9.37 -17.17
CA ASP A 88 -0.26 -10.48 -18.05
C ASP A 88 -1.30 -11.63 -18.15
N VAL A 89 -2.32 -11.64 -17.30
CA VAL A 89 -3.33 -12.71 -17.21
C VAL A 89 -4.60 -12.39 -18.02
N PHE A 90 -4.69 -11.18 -18.59
CA PHE A 90 -5.81 -10.72 -19.44
C PHE A 90 -5.32 -10.32 -20.83
#